data_AF-A0A7X8EDB7-F1
#
_entry.id   AF-A0A7X8EDB7-F1
#
_cell.length_a   1.000
_cell.length_b   1.000
_cell.length_c   1.000
_cell.angle_alpha   90.00
_cell.angle_beta   90.00
_cell.angle_gamma   90.00
#
_symmetry.space_group_name_H-M   'P 1'
#
loop_
_entity.id
_entity.type
_entity.pdbx_description
1 polymer ?
#
loop_
_entity_poly.entity_id
_entity_poly.type
_entity_poly.pdbx_seq_one_letter_code
_entity_poly.pdbx_strand_id
1 'polypeptide(L)'
;MSTLQSQIRQLASAIEEHRRDLRTLYGDLGKAAAKGDSPSAQEVLQKKREYEIQEELYQRLTSSLRQFEDRSRKLKQVQKDLKLLSKQKKELCGQLGAIAYEAYGNTPYSEELAQTLAPFLETKKRRKAARAVFPHVHRRALGRMFLKVGEEVLDKHLEEELRSEARQELFEQVQEYRSREHLLGEELILHRSALDQLKNSEVQTPWLRLETYNQNRMKALKAYEEAAIAYGRQVYDQEGDQNSLTMQITLHRTRIKQLGSEIKGKQNQIKIQELEAQIEIEKQKIEHIADQIGALRSQIDQLNSAIAKRRTLIRMLEGTGNDE
;
A
#
# COMPACT_ATOMS: atom_id res chain seq x y z
N MET A 1 19.82 -36.13 20.43
CA MET A 1 20.24 -34.72 20.25
C MET A 1 19.27 -33.92 19.36
N SER A 2 19.09 -34.24 18.06
CA SER A 2 18.28 -33.41 17.13
C SER A 2 16.78 -33.29 17.51
N THR A 3 16.19 -34.33 18.11
CA THR A 3 14.78 -34.37 18.52
C THR A 3 14.47 -33.50 19.74
N LEU A 4 15.37 -33.45 20.72
CA LEU A 4 15.20 -32.58 21.90
C LEU A 4 15.39 -31.10 21.52
N GLN A 5 16.32 -30.82 20.61
CA GLN A 5 16.53 -29.47 20.10
C GLN A 5 15.33 -28.95 19.29
N SER A 6 14.72 -29.79 18.45
CA SER A 6 13.50 -29.39 17.72
C SER A 6 12.31 -29.14 18.66
N GLN A 7 12.14 -29.98 19.69
CA GLN A 7 11.11 -29.79 20.71
C GLN A 7 11.33 -28.48 21.50
N ILE A 8 12.56 -28.16 21.88
CA ILE A 8 12.87 -26.88 22.55
C ILE A 8 12.47 -25.69 21.66
N ARG A 9 12.74 -25.75 20.35
CA ARG A 9 12.34 -24.70 19.40
C ARG A 9 10.82 -24.56 19.31
N GLN A 10 10.08 -25.68 19.27
CA GLN A 10 8.61 -25.65 19.27
C GLN A 10 8.05 -25.02 20.54
N LEU A 11 8.55 -25.41 21.71
CA LEU A 11 8.14 -24.82 22.99
C LEU A 11 8.49 -23.33 23.06
N ALA A 12 9.65 -22.93 22.56
CA ALA A 12 10.04 -21.52 22.48
C ALA A 12 9.11 -20.71 21.57
N SER A 13 8.71 -21.28 20.43
CA SER A 13 7.72 -20.65 19.53
C SER A 13 6.37 -20.47 20.23
N ALA A 14 5.89 -21.47 20.97
CA ALA A 14 4.64 -21.38 21.73
C ALA A 14 4.72 -20.33 22.85
N ILE A 15 5.89 -20.17 23.50
CA ILE A 15 6.11 -19.07 24.46
C ILE A 15 5.99 -17.71 23.77
N GLU A 16 6.56 -17.54 22.59
CA GLU A 16 6.46 -16.28 21.84
C GLU A 16 5.03 -15.97 21.40
N GLU A 17 4.23 -16.97 21.03
CA GLU A 17 2.81 -16.81 20.75
C GLU A 17 2.05 -16.30 21.97
N HIS A 18 2.16 -16.98 23.11
CA HIS A 18 1.53 -16.51 24.35
C HIS A 18 2.05 -15.15 24.82
N ARG A 19 3.30 -14.78 24.53
CA ARG A 19 3.83 -13.43 24.82
C ARG A 19 3.16 -12.36 23.95
N ARG A 20 2.81 -12.66 22.70
CA ARG A 20 2.05 -11.76 21.83
C ARG A 20 0.62 -11.61 22.33
N ASP A 21 -0.04 -12.72 22.67
CA ASP A 21 -1.38 -12.71 23.25
C ASP A 21 -1.42 -11.92 24.57
N LEU A 22 -0.40 -12.07 25.41
CA LEU A 22 -0.30 -11.25 26.62
C LEU A 22 -0.18 -9.77 26.31
N ARG A 23 0.58 -9.38 25.28
CA ARG A 23 0.67 -7.95 24.90
C ARG A 23 -0.69 -7.42 24.48
N THR A 24 -1.47 -8.15 23.68
CA THR A 24 -2.80 -7.70 23.27
C THR A 24 -3.75 -7.59 24.47
N LEU A 25 -3.79 -8.62 25.33
CA LEU A 25 -4.64 -8.63 26.53
C LEU A 25 -4.29 -7.51 27.51
N TYR A 26 -3.01 -7.23 27.74
CA TYR A 26 -2.61 -6.08 28.55
C TYR A 26 -3.04 -4.75 27.91
N GLY A 27 -2.89 -4.62 26.58
CA GLY A 27 -3.37 -3.45 25.87
C GLY A 27 -4.87 -3.23 26.05
N ASP A 28 -5.67 -4.27 25.89
CA ASP A 28 -7.13 -4.21 26.01
C ASP A 28 -7.57 -3.91 27.44
N LEU A 29 -6.92 -4.53 28.44
CA LEU A 29 -7.15 -4.24 29.85
C LEU A 29 -6.82 -2.77 30.16
N GLY A 30 -5.68 -2.26 29.70
CA GLY A 30 -5.28 -0.88 29.92
C GLY A 30 -6.24 0.12 29.27
N LYS A 31 -6.73 -0.17 28.05
CA LYS A 31 -7.76 0.66 27.39
C LYS A 31 -9.08 0.65 28.14
N ALA A 32 -9.51 -0.49 28.67
CA ALA A 32 -10.76 -0.62 29.41
C ALA A 32 -10.70 0.07 30.78
N ALA A 33 -9.56 -0.03 31.46
CA ALA A 33 -9.32 0.52 32.79
C ALA A 33 -8.96 2.01 32.80
N ALA A 34 -8.62 2.61 31.65
CA ALA A 34 -8.24 4.03 31.53
C ALA A 34 -9.44 4.98 31.72
N LYS A 35 -9.98 5.01 32.93
CA LYS A 35 -11.09 5.88 33.37
C LYS A 35 -10.80 6.61 34.69
N GLY A 36 -9.73 6.24 35.40
CA GLY A 36 -9.36 6.82 36.69
C GLY A 36 -8.33 7.95 36.61
N ASP A 37 -8.08 8.59 37.75
CA ASP A 37 -7.16 9.74 37.90
C ASP A 37 -5.67 9.37 38.03
N SER A 38 -5.32 8.09 37.84
CA SER A 38 -3.92 7.65 37.89
C SER A 38 -3.10 8.36 36.79
N PRO A 39 -1.86 8.80 37.07
CA PRO A 39 -1.01 9.47 36.07
C PRO A 39 -0.83 8.61 34.81
N SER A 40 -0.71 7.28 34.98
CA SER A 40 -0.59 6.34 33.85
C SER A 40 -1.90 6.18 33.07
N ALA A 41 -3.06 6.31 33.71
CA ALA A 41 -4.35 6.33 33.01
C ALA A 41 -4.52 7.63 32.21
N GLN A 42 -4.11 8.77 32.77
CA GLN A 42 -4.11 10.06 32.09
C GLN A 42 -3.20 10.06 30.86
N GLU A 43 -2.02 9.44 30.97
CA GLU A 43 -1.10 9.25 29.84
C GLU A 43 -1.76 8.46 28.69
N VAL A 44 -2.43 7.34 29.00
CA VAL A 44 -3.18 6.55 27.99
C VAL A 44 -4.25 7.40 27.31
N LEU A 45 -5.01 8.18 28.08
CA LEU A 45 -6.05 9.08 27.55
C LEU A 45 -5.46 10.20 26.69
N GLN A 46 -4.33 10.77 27.08
CA GLN A 46 -3.63 11.77 26.29
C GLN A 46 -3.16 11.18 24.96
N LYS A 47 -2.52 10.01 24.98
CA LYS A 47 -2.07 9.33 23.75
C LYS A 47 -3.22 8.91 22.86
N LYS A 48 -4.36 8.53 23.44
CA LYS A 48 -5.60 8.28 22.69
C LYS A 48 -6.05 9.54 21.93
N ARG A 49 -6.10 10.70 22.59
CA ARG A 49 -6.48 11.98 21.96
C ARG A 49 -5.51 12.37 20.86
N GLU A 50 -4.20 12.21 21.09
CA GLU A 50 -3.17 12.46 20.07
C GLU A 50 -3.40 11.57 18.83
N TYR A 51 -3.72 10.29 19.02
CA TYR A 51 -4.07 9.38 17.93
C TYR A 51 -5.36 9.80 17.20
N GLU A 52 -6.43 10.13 17.93
CA GLU A 52 -7.71 10.57 17.35
C GLU A 52 -7.55 11.83 16.49
N ILE A 53 -6.76 12.81 16.95
CA ILE A 53 -6.44 14.01 16.17
C ILE A 53 -5.73 13.64 14.86
N GLN A 54 -4.74 12.75 14.90
CA GLN A 54 -4.03 12.34 13.68
C GLN A 54 -4.92 11.53 12.73
N GLU A 55 -5.80 10.69 13.27
CA GLU A 55 -6.77 9.91 12.51
C GLU A 55 -7.77 10.84 11.80
N GLU A 56 -8.31 11.85 12.50
CA GLU A 56 -9.19 12.85 11.89
C GLU A 56 -8.50 13.63 10.77
N LEU A 57 -7.26 14.07 10.97
CA LEU A 57 -6.49 14.78 9.95
C LEU A 57 -6.26 13.91 8.71
N TYR A 58 -5.92 12.63 8.92
CA TYR A 58 -5.76 11.66 7.85
C TYR A 58 -7.07 11.42 7.07
N GLN A 59 -8.18 11.25 7.77
CA GLN A 59 -9.50 11.06 7.15
C GLN A 59 -9.97 12.29 6.38
N ARG A 60 -9.80 13.49 6.95
CA ARG A 60 -10.11 14.76 6.28
C ARG A 60 -9.31 14.87 4.97
N LEU A 61 -8.00 14.66 5.00
CA LEU A 61 -7.18 14.72 3.78
C LEU A 61 -7.57 13.64 2.76
N THR A 62 -7.88 12.42 3.21
CA THR A 62 -8.32 11.32 2.33
C THR A 62 -9.64 11.65 1.63
N SER A 63 -10.58 12.28 2.35
CA SER A 63 -11.84 12.74 1.76
C SER A 63 -11.63 13.88 0.75
N SER A 64 -10.76 14.85 1.05
CA SER A 64 -10.37 15.94 0.12
C SER A 64 -9.78 15.38 -1.17
N LEU A 65 -8.86 14.42 -1.07
CA LEU A 65 -8.25 13.74 -2.21
C LEU A 65 -9.27 13.01 -3.09
N ARG A 66 -10.21 12.28 -2.49
CA ARG A 66 -11.29 11.61 -3.23
C ARG A 66 -12.15 12.61 -3.99
N GLN A 67 -12.55 13.71 -3.34
CA GLN A 67 -13.31 14.78 -3.98
C GLN A 67 -12.53 15.42 -5.14
N PHE A 68 -11.22 15.61 -4.98
CA PHE A 68 -10.35 16.12 -6.03
C PHE A 68 -10.29 15.18 -7.24
N GLU A 69 -10.11 13.88 -7.01
CA GLU A 69 -10.09 12.87 -8.07
C GLU A 69 -11.43 12.80 -8.81
N ASP A 70 -12.55 12.78 -8.08
CA ASP A 70 -13.88 12.72 -8.67
C ASP A 70 -14.19 13.96 -9.51
N ARG A 71 -13.85 15.16 -9.01
CA ARG A 71 -13.99 16.42 -9.77
C ARG A 71 -13.08 16.44 -10.98
N SER A 72 -11.85 15.92 -10.89
CA SER A 72 -10.93 15.80 -12.02
C SER A 72 -11.49 14.85 -13.09
N ARG A 73 -12.09 13.73 -12.70
CA ARG A 73 -12.74 12.77 -13.61
C ARG A 73 -13.95 13.41 -14.30
N LYS A 74 -14.83 14.09 -13.54
CA LYS A 74 -15.98 14.81 -14.09
C LYS A 74 -15.55 15.89 -15.09
N LEU A 75 -14.53 16.68 -14.74
CA LEU A 75 -13.99 17.70 -15.64
C LEU A 75 -13.47 17.08 -16.95
N LYS A 76 -12.76 15.94 -16.89
CA LYS A 76 -12.35 15.21 -18.10
C LYS A 76 -13.53 14.70 -18.92
N GLN A 77 -14.63 14.30 -18.27
CA GLN A 77 -15.84 13.85 -18.95
C GLN A 77 -16.55 15.01 -19.66
N VAL A 78 -16.80 16.13 -18.96
CA VAL A 78 -17.38 17.35 -19.54
C VAL A 78 -16.53 17.85 -20.72
N GLN A 79 -15.20 17.81 -20.61
CA GLN A 79 -14.31 18.15 -21.73
C GLN A 79 -14.44 17.21 -22.94
N LYS A 80 -14.72 15.91 -22.73
CA LYS A 80 -15.01 14.98 -23.83
C LYS A 80 -16.37 15.28 -24.45
N ASP A 81 -17.38 15.57 -23.64
CA ASP A 81 -18.73 15.87 -24.10
C ASP A 81 -18.77 17.17 -24.91
N LEU A 82 -18.04 18.21 -24.46
CA LEU A 82 -17.83 19.43 -25.24
C LEU A 82 -17.10 19.16 -26.58
N LYS A 83 -16.12 18.24 -26.61
CA LYS A 83 -15.48 17.84 -27.87
C LYS A 83 -16.45 17.14 -28.81
N LEU A 84 -17.35 16.30 -28.30
CA LEU A 84 -18.39 15.64 -29.11
C LEU A 84 -19.41 16.67 -29.63
N LEU A 85 -19.85 17.60 -28.77
CA LEU A 85 -20.71 18.71 -29.17
C LEU A 85 -20.08 19.59 -30.23
N SER A 86 -18.76 19.86 -30.16
CA SER A 86 -18.08 20.64 -31.20
C SER A 86 -18.14 19.98 -32.59
N LYS A 87 -18.34 18.64 -32.66
CA LYS A 87 -18.56 17.94 -33.94
C LYS A 87 -19.99 18.15 -34.43
N GLN A 88 -20.97 18.03 -33.53
CA GLN A 88 -22.38 18.32 -33.82
C GLN A 88 -22.59 19.77 -34.23
N LYS A 89 -21.91 20.74 -33.57
CA LYS A 89 -21.88 22.17 -33.96
C LYS A 89 -21.53 22.32 -35.43
N LYS A 90 -20.47 21.64 -35.90
CA LYS A 90 -20.03 21.74 -37.30
C LYS A 90 -21.08 21.20 -38.27
N GLU A 91 -21.76 20.12 -37.93
CA GLU A 91 -22.81 19.56 -38.77
C GLU A 91 -24.01 20.51 -38.87
N LEU A 92 -24.47 21.04 -37.72
CA LEU A 92 -25.54 22.04 -37.65
C LEU A 92 -25.18 23.33 -38.39
N CYS A 93 -23.98 23.90 -38.15
CA CYS A 93 -23.51 25.08 -38.87
C CYS A 93 -23.42 24.84 -40.38
N GLY A 94 -22.97 23.65 -40.81
CA GLY A 94 -22.94 23.30 -42.22
C GLY A 94 -24.32 23.29 -42.87
N GLN A 95 -25.34 22.82 -42.14
CA GLN A 95 -26.73 22.82 -42.59
C GLN A 95 -27.34 24.22 -42.55
N LEU A 96 -27.19 24.96 -41.45
CA LEU A 96 -27.64 26.36 -41.31
C LEU A 96 -27.06 27.27 -42.39
N GLY A 97 -25.77 27.13 -42.70
CA GLY A 97 -25.14 27.90 -43.77
C GLY A 97 -25.64 27.54 -45.16
N ALA A 98 -26.09 26.30 -45.38
CA ALA A 98 -26.73 25.90 -46.63
C ALA A 98 -28.14 26.50 -46.74
N ILE A 99 -28.90 26.48 -45.64
CA ILE A 99 -30.22 27.15 -45.55
C ILE A 99 -30.04 28.64 -45.84
N ALA A 100 -29.15 29.33 -45.13
CA ALA A 100 -28.87 30.74 -45.31
C ALA A 100 -28.48 31.08 -46.76
N TYR A 101 -27.72 30.20 -47.43
CA TYR A 101 -27.37 30.37 -48.84
C TYR A 101 -28.55 30.24 -49.80
N GLU A 102 -29.44 29.26 -49.58
CA GLU A 102 -30.66 29.08 -50.39
C GLU A 102 -31.65 30.24 -50.20
N ALA A 103 -31.69 30.76 -48.99
CA ALA A 103 -32.58 31.83 -48.61
C ALA A 103 -32.07 33.21 -49.08
N TYR A 104 -30.75 33.39 -49.13
CA TYR A 104 -30.09 34.61 -49.62
C TYR A 104 -30.49 34.94 -51.07
N GLY A 105 -31.41 35.89 -51.21
CA GLY A 105 -31.91 36.39 -52.50
C GLY A 105 -33.39 36.11 -52.79
N ASN A 106 -34.07 35.30 -51.97
CA ASN A 106 -35.50 34.95 -52.16
C ASN A 106 -36.44 35.66 -51.18
N THR A 107 -35.94 36.12 -50.03
CA THR A 107 -36.76 36.68 -48.93
C THR A 107 -36.12 37.95 -48.36
N PRO A 108 -36.93 38.95 -47.94
CA PRO A 108 -36.43 40.15 -47.30
C PRO A 108 -36.05 39.84 -45.85
N TYR A 109 -34.76 39.70 -45.59
CA TYR A 109 -34.21 39.50 -44.25
C TYR A 109 -33.95 40.81 -43.51
N SER A 110 -33.71 40.72 -42.20
CA SER A 110 -33.25 41.87 -41.42
C SER A 110 -31.93 42.41 -41.97
N GLU A 111 -31.68 43.70 -41.77
CA GLU A 111 -30.45 44.36 -42.22
C GLU A 111 -29.20 43.70 -41.60
N GLU A 112 -29.33 43.14 -40.39
CA GLU A 112 -28.27 42.43 -39.65
C GLU A 112 -27.93 41.06 -40.28
N LEU A 113 -28.93 40.27 -40.67
CA LEU A 113 -28.68 39.01 -41.38
C LEU A 113 -28.12 39.27 -42.80
N ALA A 114 -28.60 40.30 -43.49
CA ALA A 114 -28.06 40.65 -44.81
C ALA A 114 -26.58 41.08 -44.73
N GLN A 115 -26.22 41.92 -43.74
CA GLN A 115 -24.84 42.38 -43.51
C GLN A 115 -23.90 41.24 -43.08
N THR A 116 -24.39 40.26 -42.32
CA THR A 116 -23.60 39.10 -41.89
C THR A 116 -23.36 38.10 -43.02
N LEU A 117 -24.32 37.92 -43.92
CA LEU A 117 -24.22 37.02 -45.07
C LEU A 117 -23.46 37.62 -46.26
N ALA A 118 -23.56 38.94 -46.48
CA ALA A 118 -22.96 39.66 -47.61
C ALA A 118 -21.45 39.38 -47.84
N PRO A 119 -20.55 39.46 -46.83
CA PRO A 119 -19.11 39.25 -47.05
C PRO A 119 -18.77 37.83 -47.55
N PHE A 120 -19.61 36.85 -47.23
CA PHE A 120 -19.41 35.45 -47.66
C PHE A 120 -20.08 35.14 -48.99
N LEU A 121 -21.24 35.75 -49.29
CA LEU A 121 -22.11 35.35 -50.40
C LEU A 121 -22.05 36.29 -51.61
N GLU A 122 -21.62 37.55 -51.47
CA GLU A 122 -21.51 38.51 -52.59
C GLU A 122 -20.38 38.18 -53.58
N THR A 123 -19.30 37.53 -53.12
CA THR A 123 -18.14 37.17 -53.95
C THR A 123 -18.45 36.23 -55.13
N LYS A 124 -19.65 35.61 -55.18
CA LYS A 124 -20.08 34.73 -56.27
C LYS A 124 -21.19 35.24 -57.18
N LYS A 125 -21.80 36.42 -56.94
CA LYS A 125 -22.53 37.10 -58.04
C LYS A 125 -21.59 37.42 -59.21
N ARG A 126 -20.28 37.59 -58.96
CA ARG A 126 -19.23 37.79 -59.98
C ARG A 126 -18.70 36.52 -60.67
N ARG A 127 -18.94 35.30 -60.15
CA ARG A 127 -18.36 34.04 -60.69
C ARG A 127 -19.36 33.12 -61.40
N LYS A 128 -20.59 33.58 -61.67
CA LYS A 128 -21.48 32.91 -62.64
C LYS A 128 -20.93 32.92 -64.09
N ALA A 129 -19.82 33.63 -64.35
CA ALA A 129 -19.19 33.72 -65.67
C ALA A 129 -18.05 32.71 -65.94
N ALA A 130 -17.58 31.92 -64.97
CA ALA A 130 -16.47 30.98 -65.18
C ALA A 130 -16.86 29.53 -64.87
N ARG A 131 -16.97 28.71 -65.93
CA ARG A 131 -17.18 27.25 -65.88
C ARG A 131 -16.28 26.59 -64.84
N ALA A 132 -16.87 25.89 -63.87
CA ALA A 132 -16.14 25.14 -62.86
C ALA A 132 -15.59 23.83 -63.46
N VAL A 133 -14.26 23.72 -63.57
CA VAL A 133 -13.56 22.60 -64.24
C VAL A 133 -13.47 21.34 -63.36
N PHE A 134 -13.77 21.41 -62.05
CA PHE A 134 -13.76 20.21 -61.18
C PHE A 134 -14.88 20.25 -60.12
N PRO A 135 -15.92 19.40 -60.24
CA PRO A 135 -17.09 19.37 -59.34
C PRO A 135 -16.72 19.13 -57.87
N HIS A 136 -15.72 18.28 -57.61
CA HIS A 136 -15.31 17.89 -56.25
C HIS A 136 -14.65 19.03 -55.47
N VAL A 137 -13.90 19.91 -56.15
CA VAL A 137 -13.24 21.08 -55.54
C VAL A 137 -14.29 22.14 -55.19
N HIS A 138 -15.31 22.30 -56.05
CA HIS A 138 -16.41 23.23 -55.81
C HIS A 138 -17.28 22.81 -54.61
N ARG A 139 -17.54 21.50 -54.44
CA ARG A 139 -18.32 20.95 -53.32
C ARG A 139 -17.61 21.13 -51.97
N ARG A 140 -16.29 20.91 -51.91
CA ARG A 140 -15.48 21.15 -50.69
C ARG A 140 -15.37 22.63 -50.33
N ALA A 141 -15.22 23.51 -51.33
CA ALA A 141 -15.16 24.95 -51.11
C ALA A 141 -16.49 25.51 -50.60
N LEU A 142 -17.62 25.05 -51.14
CA LEU A 142 -18.96 25.41 -50.64
C LEU A 142 -19.19 24.93 -49.21
N GLY A 143 -18.84 23.68 -48.88
CA GLY A 143 -19.01 23.16 -47.52
C GLY A 143 -18.24 23.96 -46.46
N ARG A 144 -17.02 24.44 -46.78
CA ARG A 144 -16.27 25.32 -45.88
C ARG A 144 -16.89 26.70 -45.72
N MET A 145 -17.54 27.22 -46.77
CA MET A 145 -18.26 28.50 -46.67
C MET A 145 -19.54 28.33 -45.85
N PHE A 146 -20.32 27.27 -46.07
CA PHE A 146 -21.52 27.00 -45.27
C PHE A 146 -21.19 26.86 -43.80
N LEU A 147 -20.11 26.16 -43.45
CA LEU A 147 -19.64 26.09 -42.07
C LEU A 147 -19.40 27.48 -41.46
N LYS A 148 -18.65 28.35 -42.15
CA LYS A 148 -18.36 29.70 -41.64
C LYS A 148 -19.59 30.59 -41.55
N VAL A 149 -20.47 30.52 -42.55
CA VAL A 149 -21.73 31.27 -42.56
C VAL A 149 -22.64 30.79 -41.44
N GLY A 150 -22.79 29.48 -41.27
CA GLY A 150 -23.58 28.92 -40.18
C GLY A 150 -22.99 29.19 -38.80
N GLU A 151 -21.65 29.22 -38.66
CA GLU A 151 -20.98 29.65 -37.42
C GLU A 151 -21.35 31.10 -37.08
N GLU A 152 -21.25 32.03 -38.03
CA GLU A 152 -21.63 33.44 -37.82
C GLU A 152 -23.12 33.63 -37.48
N VAL A 153 -24.00 32.86 -38.14
CA VAL A 153 -25.45 32.88 -37.88
C VAL A 153 -25.76 32.32 -36.48
N LEU A 154 -25.09 31.23 -36.09
CA LEU A 154 -25.28 30.58 -34.80
C LEU A 154 -24.68 31.40 -33.65
N ASP A 155 -23.54 32.05 -33.87
CA ASP A 155 -22.88 32.88 -32.86
C ASP A 155 -23.61 34.23 -32.64
N LYS A 156 -24.29 34.77 -33.68
CA LYS A 156 -25.08 36.03 -33.58
C LYS A 156 -26.57 35.81 -33.27
N HIS A 157 -26.99 34.59 -33.04
CA HIS A 157 -28.38 34.24 -32.71
C HIS A 157 -29.42 34.55 -33.79
N LEU A 158 -29.03 34.58 -35.07
CA LEU A 158 -29.91 34.96 -36.18
C LEU A 158 -30.69 33.77 -36.79
N GLU A 159 -30.76 32.65 -36.07
CA GLU A 159 -31.33 31.40 -36.57
C GLU A 159 -32.86 31.44 -36.68
N GLU A 160 -33.50 32.25 -35.84
CA GLU A 160 -34.95 32.39 -35.84
C GLU A 160 -35.48 33.03 -37.13
N GLU A 161 -34.67 33.88 -37.77
CA GLU A 161 -35.00 34.51 -39.06
C GLU A 161 -34.94 33.53 -40.24
N LEU A 162 -34.16 32.45 -40.11
CA LEU A 162 -34.02 31.40 -41.13
C LEU A 162 -35.03 30.27 -40.98
N ARG A 163 -35.94 30.37 -39.99
CA ARG A 163 -36.95 29.34 -39.72
C ARG A 163 -37.86 29.11 -40.91
N SER A 164 -38.09 27.84 -41.22
CA SER A 164 -39.04 27.38 -42.22
C SER A 164 -39.80 26.19 -41.65
N GLU A 165 -41.11 26.12 -41.92
CA GLU A 165 -41.98 25.02 -41.46
C GLU A 165 -41.48 23.65 -41.93
N ALA A 166 -40.79 23.58 -43.08
CA ALA A 166 -40.22 22.34 -43.61
C ALA A 166 -38.95 21.84 -42.88
N ARG A 167 -38.39 22.64 -41.96
CA ARG A 167 -37.08 22.37 -41.31
C ARG A 167 -37.12 22.55 -39.79
N GLN A 168 -38.29 22.43 -39.17
CA GLN A 168 -38.50 22.61 -37.72
C GLN A 168 -37.55 21.76 -36.87
N GLU A 169 -37.37 20.48 -37.22
CA GLU A 169 -36.49 19.54 -36.51
C GLU A 169 -35.04 20.03 -36.39
N LEU A 170 -34.53 20.75 -37.39
CA LEU A 170 -33.17 21.30 -37.36
C LEU A 170 -33.04 22.44 -36.36
N PHE A 171 -34.06 23.29 -36.25
CA PHE A 171 -34.07 24.40 -35.29
C PHE A 171 -34.31 23.91 -33.86
N GLU A 172 -35.02 22.80 -33.67
CA GLU A 172 -35.10 22.10 -32.40
C GLU A 172 -33.71 21.57 -31.98
N GLN A 173 -33.00 20.90 -32.90
CA GLN A 173 -31.63 20.42 -32.65
C GLN A 173 -30.63 21.54 -32.32
N VAL A 174 -30.79 22.71 -32.94
CA VAL A 174 -30.00 23.91 -32.62
C VAL A 174 -30.26 24.39 -31.19
N GLN A 175 -31.54 24.46 -30.78
CA GLN A 175 -31.90 24.90 -29.43
C GLN A 175 -31.43 23.89 -28.36
N GLU A 176 -31.56 22.60 -28.65
CA GLU A 176 -30.99 21.52 -27.83
C GLU A 176 -29.46 21.62 -27.75
N TYR A 177 -28.78 21.89 -28.87
CA TYR A 177 -27.34 22.08 -28.89
C TYR A 177 -26.92 23.25 -27.98
N ARG A 178 -27.60 24.41 -28.09
CA ARG A 178 -27.27 25.60 -27.30
C ARG A 178 -27.50 25.41 -25.81
N SER A 179 -28.64 24.85 -25.44
CA SER A 179 -28.93 24.54 -24.04
C SER A 179 -27.89 23.59 -23.47
N ARG A 180 -27.47 22.57 -24.23
CA ARG A 180 -26.46 21.61 -23.80
C ARG A 180 -25.04 22.20 -23.74
N GLU A 181 -24.66 23.06 -24.68
CA GLU A 181 -23.37 23.78 -24.66
C GLU A 181 -23.28 24.71 -23.44
N HIS A 182 -24.36 25.44 -23.15
CA HIS A 182 -24.44 26.31 -21.98
C HIS A 182 -24.30 25.52 -20.67
N LEU A 183 -25.09 24.46 -20.49
CA LEU A 183 -25.05 23.63 -19.28
C LEU A 183 -23.66 23.02 -19.04
N LEU A 184 -23.03 22.46 -20.07
CA LEU A 184 -21.69 21.90 -19.95
C LEU A 184 -20.63 22.98 -19.72
N GLY A 185 -20.82 24.18 -20.26
CA GLY A 185 -19.97 25.34 -19.99
C GLY A 185 -20.02 25.76 -18.51
N GLU A 186 -21.23 25.87 -17.95
CA GLU A 186 -21.44 26.14 -16.53
C GLU A 186 -20.84 25.05 -15.65
N GLU A 187 -21.10 23.77 -15.96
CA GLU A 187 -20.52 22.63 -15.23
C GLU A 187 -18.98 22.65 -15.26
N LEU A 188 -18.36 23.01 -16.38
CA LEU A 188 -16.91 23.13 -16.49
C LEU A 188 -16.38 24.22 -15.56
N ILE A 189 -17.02 25.40 -15.54
CA ILE A 189 -16.64 26.52 -14.66
C ILE A 189 -16.80 26.13 -13.20
N LEU A 190 -17.91 25.47 -12.85
CA LEU A 190 -18.16 24.97 -11.49
C LEU A 190 -17.09 23.97 -11.07
N HIS A 191 -16.78 22.96 -11.89
CA HIS A 191 -15.74 21.98 -11.55
C HIS A 191 -14.34 22.60 -11.49
N ARG A 192 -14.03 23.56 -12.37
CA ARG A 192 -12.73 24.24 -12.39
C ARG A 192 -12.54 25.14 -11.17
N SER A 193 -13.52 25.99 -10.86
CA SER A 193 -13.50 26.84 -9.66
C SER A 193 -13.43 26.00 -8.38
N ALA A 194 -14.17 24.90 -8.32
CA ALA A 194 -14.16 24.00 -7.17
C ALA A 194 -12.82 23.23 -7.03
N LEU A 195 -12.10 22.95 -8.13
CA LEU A 195 -10.74 22.41 -8.07
C LEU A 195 -9.72 23.47 -7.66
N ASP A 196 -9.89 24.71 -8.12
CA ASP A 196 -8.99 25.81 -7.77
C ASP A 196 -9.16 26.20 -6.30
N GLN A 197 -10.37 26.16 -5.74
CA GLN A 197 -10.60 26.29 -4.30
C GLN A 197 -9.86 25.20 -3.50
N LEU A 198 -9.95 23.94 -3.93
CA LEU A 198 -9.24 22.81 -3.27
C LEU A 198 -7.71 22.95 -3.37
N LYS A 199 -7.19 23.46 -4.49
CA LYS A 199 -5.75 23.72 -4.67
C LYS A 199 -5.27 24.91 -3.84
N ASN A 200 -6.05 26.00 -3.81
CA ASN A 200 -5.68 27.22 -3.09
C ASN A 200 -5.76 27.06 -1.57
N SER A 201 -6.59 26.13 -1.08
CA SER A 201 -6.55 25.71 0.33
C SER A 201 -5.32 24.85 0.68
N GLU A 202 -4.58 24.32 -0.29
CA GLU A 202 -3.56 23.28 -0.06
C GLU A 202 -2.23 23.58 -0.78
N VAL A 203 -1.29 24.23 -0.08
CA VAL A 203 0.11 24.37 -0.51
C VAL A 203 0.87 23.05 -0.26
N GLN A 204 1.56 22.54 -1.28
CA GLN A 204 2.29 21.24 -1.38
C GLN A 204 1.48 20.01 -1.81
N THR A 205 2.16 19.12 -2.54
CA THR A 205 1.65 17.86 -3.11
C THR A 205 0.89 17.03 -2.05
N PRO A 206 -0.45 16.89 -2.21
CA PRO A 206 -1.31 16.23 -1.22
C PRO A 206 -0.90 14.80 -0.84
N TRP A 207 -0.29 14.07 -1.78
CA TRP A 207 0.22 12.70 -1.56
C TRP A 207 1.37 12.63 -0.54
N LEU A 208 2.31 13.58 -0.58
CA LEU A 208 3.44 13.60 0.35
C LEU A 208 2.96 13.89 1.77
N ARG A 209 1.94 14.74 1.92
CA ARG A 209 1.27 14.97 3.20
C ARG A 209 0.49 13.76 3.69
N LEU A 210 -0.19 13.04 2.80
CA LEU A 210 -0.92 11.84 3.19
C LEU A 210 0.02 10.79 3.79
N GLU A 211 1.20 10.65 3.20
CA GLU A 211 2.23 9.76 3.72
C GLU A 211 2.76 10.23 5.09
N THR A 212 3.04 11.52 5.27
CA THR A 212 3.47 12.04 6.58
C THR A 212 2.38 11.93 7.64
N TYR A 213 1.12 12.22 7.31
CA TYR A 213 -0.01 12.01 8.21
C TYR A 213 -0.18 10.54 8.55
N ASN A 214 -0.04 9.62 7.59
CA ASN A 214 -0.10 8.19 7.88
C ASN A 214 1.05 7.76 8.79
N GLN A 215 2.27 8.25 8.56
CA GLN A 215 3.41 7.98 9.46
C GLN A 215 3.16 8.51 10.87
N ASN A 216 2.65 9.73 11.01
CA ASN A 216 2.33 10.35 12.30
C ASN A 216 1.19 9.61 13.01
N ARG A 217 0.15 9.24 12.29
CA ARG A 217 -0.98 8.42 12.76
C ARG A 217 -0.50 7.06 13.27
N MET A 218 0.37 6.38 12.52
CA MET A 218 0.95 5.11 12.93
C MET A 218 1.88 5.25 14.15
N LYS A 219 2.65 6.34 14.24
CA LYS A 219 3.47 6.63 15.44
C LYS A 219 2.59 6.89 16.67
N ALA A 220 1.52 7.68 16.52
CA ALA A 220 0.58 7.96 17.59
C ALA A 220 -0.18 6.70 18.04
N LEU A 221 -0.60 5.85 17.10
CA LEU A 221 -1.22 4.56 17.41
C LEU A 221 -0.29 3.66 18.22
N LYS A 222 0.98 3.52 17.80
CA LYS A 222 1.97 2.74 18.55
C LYS A 222 2.20 3.28 19.96
N ALA A 223 2.35 4.60 20.10
CA ALA A 223 2.52 5.22 21.41
C ALA A 223 1.30 5.02 22.32
N TYR A 224 0.09 5.08 21.76
CA TYR A 224 -1.15 4.77 22.47
C TYR A 224 -1.22 3.30 22.90
N GLU A 225 -0.89 2.36 22.02
CA GLU A 225 -0.86 0.94 22.33
C GLU A 225 0.19 0.61 23.40
N GLU A 226 1.39 1.18 23.31
CA GLU A 226 2.46 0.99 24.29
C GLU A 226 2.07 1.53 25.66
N ALA A 227 1.51 2.73 25.73
CA ALA A 227 0.98 3.31 26.97
C ALA A 227 -0.14 2.42 27.56
N ALA A 228 -1.06 1.94 26.71
CA ALA A 228 -2.14 1.07 27.15
C ALA A 228 -1.62 -0.28 27.67
N ILE A 229 -0.64 -0.89 27.02
CA ILE A 229 -0.01 -2.13 27.47
C ILE A 229 0.70 -1.93 28.81
N ALA A 230 1.45 -0.84 28.96
CA ALA A 230 2.16 -0.52 30.20
C ALA A 230 1.17 -0.32 31.35
N TYR A 231 0.11 0.45 31.13
CA TYR A 231 -0.91 0.68 32.12
C TYR A 231 -1.71 -0.58 32.45
N GLY A 232 -2.10 -1.38 31.45
CA GLY A 232 -2.81 -2.63 31.69
C GLY A 232 -2.00 -3.67 32.48
N ARG A 233 -0.67 -3.69 32.32
CA ARG A 233 0.20 -4.48 33.21
C ARG A 233 0.14 -4.01 34.65
N GLN A 234 0.21 -2.71 34.87
CA GLN A 234 0.11 -2.11 36.21
C GLN A 234 -1.24 -2.42 36.86
N VAL A 235 -2.34 -2.29 36.10
CA VAL A 235 -3.69 -2.62 36.56
C VAL A 235 -3.79 -4.09 36.94
N TYR A 236 -3.30 -5.00 36.08
CA TYR A 236 -3.29 -6.43 36.40
C TYR A 236 -2.51 -6.74 37.68
N ASP A 237 -1.33 -6.15 37.85
CA ASP A 237 -0.49 -6.40 39.02
C ASP A 237 -1.11 -5.82 40.33
N GLN A 238 -2.06 -4.88 40.23
CA GLN A 238 -2.77 -4.28 41.36
C GLN A 238 -4.10 -4.99 41.69
N GLU A 239 -4.91 -5.31 40.67
CA GLU A 239 -6.28 -5.80 40.85
C GLU A 239 -6.37 -7.34 40.84
N GLY A 240 -5.42 -8.04 40.24
CA GLY A 240 -5.41 -9.51 40.18
C GLY A 240 -6.56 -10.10 39.35
N ASP A 241 -7.02 -11.31 39.72
CA ASP A 241 -8.00 -12.11 38.96
C ASP A 241 -9.47 -11.68 39.18
N GLN A 242 -9.80 -10.43 38.89
CA GLN A 242 -11.16 -9.90 39.08
C GLN A 242 -12.05 -10.06 37.83
N ASN A 243 -11.47 -10.03 36.62
CA ASN A 243 -12.20 -9.95 35.36
C ASN A 243 -11.77 -11.04 34.35
N SER A 244 -12.59 -11.26 33.31
CA SER A 244 -12.28 -12.28 32.28
C SER A 244 -10.93 -12.03 31.57
N LEU A 245 -10.58 -10.77 31.32
CA LEU A 245 -9.28 -10.38 30.76
C LEU A 245 -8.12 -10.72 31.70
N THR A 246 -8.26 -10.47 33.00
CA THR A 246 -7.21 -10.78 33.97
C THR A 246 -7.02 -12.29 34.12
N MET A 247 -8.11 -13.08 34.11
CA MET A 247 -8.02 -14.55 34.09
C MET A 247 -7.27 -15.07 32.85
N GLN A 248 -7.55 -14.53 31.67
CA GLN A 248 -6.83 -14.90 30.45
C GLN A 248 -5.35 -14.55 30.54
N ILE A 249 -5.02 -13.36 31.06
CA ILE A 249 -3.63 -12.96 31.32
C ILE A 249 -2.95 -13.96 32.26
N THR A 250 -3.62 -14.36 33.34
CA THR A 250 -3.10 -15.35 34.30
C THR A 250 -2.85 -16.69 33.62
N LEU A 251 -3.79 -17.18 32.82
CA LEU A 251 -3.65 -18.43 32.06
C LEU A 251 -2.42 -18.38 31.13
N HIS A 252 -2.27 -17.34 30.32
CA HIS A 252 -1.09 -17.21 29.46
C HIS A 252 0.22 -17.07 30.26
N ARG A 253 0.23 -16.32 31.37
CA ARG A 253 1.40 -16.23 32.28
C ARG A 253 1.78 -17.59 32.85
N THR A 254 0.82 -18.37 33.33
CA THR A 254 1.07 -19.73 33.86
C THR A 254 1.56 -20.66 32.77
N ARG A 255 0.98 -20.61 31.57
CA ARG A 255 1.41 -21.43 30.43
C ARG A 255 2.84 -21.14 30.02
N ILE A 256 3.24 -19.86 29.96
CA ILE A 256 4.65 -19.48 29.70
C ILE A 256 5.59 -20.03 30.77
N LYS A 257 5.21 -19.96 32.06
CA LYS A 257 6.03 -20.53 33.15
C LYS A 257 6.19 -22.05 33.00
N GLN A 258 5.11 -22.77 32.70
CA GLN A 258 5.14 -24.22 32.47
C GLN A 258 6.03 -24.59 31.29
N LEU A 259 5.82 -23.97 30.12
CA LEU A 259 6.63 -24.18 28.93
C LEU A 259 8.11 -23.85 29.17
N GLY A 260 8.39 -22.78 29.94
CA GLY A 260 9.75 -22.41 30.33
C GLY A 260 10.42 -23.47 31.20
N SER A 261 9.68 -24.07 32.13
CA SER A 261 10.16 -25.20 32.95
C SER A 261 10.40 -26.45 32.10
N GLU A 262 9.53 -26.75 31.13
CA GLU A 262 9.71 -27.87 30.19
C GLU A 262 10.98 -27.70 29.34
N ILE A 263 11.25 -26.49 28.84
CA ILE A 263 12.49 -26.18 28.09
C ILE A 263 13.71 -26.44 28.98
N LYS A 264 13.72 -25.94 30.23
CA LYS A 264 14.83 -26.18 31.16
C LYS A 264 15.04 -27.68 31.41
N GLY A 265 13.96 -28.44 31.59
CA GLY A 265 14.02 -29.89 31.74
C GLY A 265 14.68 -30.57 30.54
N LYS A 266 14.29 -30.20 29.32
CA LYS A 266 14.89 -30.75 28.09
C LYS A 266 16.35 -30.33 27.91
N GLN A 267 16.72 -29.10 28.27
CA GLN A 267 18.12 -28.65 28.25
C GLN A 267 18.99 -29.45 29.22
N ASN A 268 18.49 -29.70 30.43
CA ASN A 268 19.19 -30.56 31.40
C ASN A 268 19.36 -31.98 30.86
N GLN A 269 18.34 -32.53 30.19
CA GLN A 269 18.42 -33.86 29.58
C GLN A 269 19.49 -33.93 28.48
N ILE A 270 19.62 -32.90 27.63
CA ILE A 270 20.71 -32.81 26.64
C ILE A 270 22.07 -32.84 27.35
N LYS A 271 22.24 -32.02 28.39
CA LYS A 271 23.49 -31.94 29.14
C LYS A 271 23.86 -33.25 29.82
N ILE A 272 22.88 -33.98 30.35
CA ILE A 272 23.10 -35.32 30.91
C ILE A 272 23.61 -36.28 29.83
N GLN A 273 22.96 -36.32 28.65
CA GLN A 273 23.40 -37.16 27.53
C GLN A 273 24.83 -36.85 27.06
N GLU A 274 25.22 -35.57 27.07
CA GLU A 274 26.58 -35.15 26.73
C GLU A 274 27.61 -35.61 27.79
N LEU A 275 27.28 -35.46 29.08
CA LEU A 275 28.15 -35.90 30.17
C LEU A 275 28.30 -37.42 30.21
N GLU A 276 27.22 -38.17 29.98
CA GLU A 276 27.26 -39.63 29.87
C GLU A 276 28.17 -40.09 28.72
N ALA A 277 28.06 -39.44 27.56
CA ALA A 277 28.96 -39.73 26.43
C ALA A 277 30.43 -39.42 26.74
N GLN A 278 30.70 -38.33 27.46
CA GLN A 278 32.07 -38.00 27.92
C GLN A 278 32.61 -39.03 28.90
N ILE A 279 31.81 -39.45 29.89
CA ILE A 279 32.20 -40.49 30.84
C ILE A 279 32.54 -41.79 30.10
N GLU A 280 31.76 -42.16 29.10
CA GLU A 280 32.00 -43.37 28.33
C GLU A 280 33.32 -43.30 27.53
N ILE A 281 33.62 -42.15 26.92
CA ILE A 281 34.91 -41.92 26.25
C ILE A 281 36.08 -42.02 27.24
N GLU A 282 35.95 -41.43 28.43
CA GLU A 282 37.01 -41.50 29.44
C GLU A 282 37.19 -42.92 29.99
N LYS A 283 36.11 -43.71 30.15
CA LYS A 283 36.22 -45.12 30.50
C LYS A 283 37.02 -45.91 29.46
N GLN A 284 36.71 -45.73 28.18
CA GLN A 284 37.46 -46.39 27.09
C GLN A 284 38.95 -46.01 27.09
N LYS A 285 39.28 -44.75 27.41
CA LYS A 285 40.68 -44.33 27.57
C LYS A 285 41.35 -45.02 28.76
N ILE A 286 40.67 -45.11 29.90
CA ILE A 286 41.19 -45.80 31.09
C ILE A 286 41.45 -47.28 30.78
N GLU A 287 40.52 -47.97 30.13
CA GLU A 287 40.68 -49.35 29.70
C GLU A 287 41.89 -49.51 28.77
N HIS A 288 42.02 -48.64 27.77
CA HIS A 288 43.16 -48.67 26.87
C HIS A 288 44.51 -48.46 27.59
N ILE A 289 44.57 -47.51 28.53
CA ILE A 289 45.78 -47.29 29.34
C ILE A 289 46.07 -48.51 30.24
N ALA A 290 45.04 -49.14 30.80
CA ALA A 290 45.19 -50.35 31.60
C ALA A 290 45.79 -51.50 30.78
N ASP A 291 45.33 -51.68 29.54
CA ASP A 291 45.88 -52.67 28.60
C ASP A 291 47.36 -52.38 28.27
N GLN A 292 47.70 -51.10 28.01
CA GLN A 292 49.08 -50.70 27.78
C GLN A 292 49.98 -50.99 28.99
N ILE A 293 49.51 -50.72 30.21
CA ILE A 293 50.23 -51.05 31.43
C ILE A 293 50.43 -52.57 31.55
N GLY A 294 49.40 -53.37 31.25
CA GLY A 294 49.48 -54.83 31.25
C GLY A 294 50.54 -55.36 30.26
N ALA A 295 50.58 -54.80 29.05
CA ALA A 295 51.57 -55.13 28.04
C ALA A 295 52.99 -54.77 28.48
N LEU A 296 53.19 -53.57 29.03
CA LEU A 296 54.49 -53.11 29.54
C LEU A 296 54.97 -53.96 30.72
N ARG A 297 54.08 -54.35 31.65
CA ARG A 297 54.41 -55.28 32.74
C ARG A 297 54.89 -56.62 32.21
N SER A 298 54.19 -57.17 31.22
CA SER A 298 54.59 -58.42 30.56
C SER A 298 55.96 -58.31 29.91
N GLN A 299 56.29 -57.17 29.29
CA GLN A 299 57.62 -56.91 28.74
C GLN A 299 58.69 -56.83 29.83
N ILE A 300 58.41 -56.17 30.96
CA ILE A 300 59.31 -56.12 32.12
C ILE A 300 59.59 -57.53 32.64
N ASP A 301 58.56 -58.37 32.79
CA ASP A 301 58.72 -59.74 33.27
C ASP A 301 59.58 -60.59 32.32
N GLN A 302 59.38 -60.44 31.01
CA GLN A 302 60.22 -61.07 29.99
C GLN A 302 61.69 -60.62 30.09
N LEU A 303 61.93 -59.32 30.24
CA LEU A 303 63.27 -58.76 30.41
C LEU A 303 63.93 -59.28 31.70
N ASN A 304 63.20 -59.31 32.80
CA ASN A 304 63.69 -59.84 34.08
C ASN A 304 64.07 -61.33 33.97
N SER A 305 63.25 -62.13 33.29
CA SER A 305 63.57 -63.54 33.00
C SER A 305 64.83 -63.68 32.14
N ALA A 306 64.97 -62.84 31.11
CA ALA A 306 66.16 -62.83 30.27
C ALA A 306 67.43 -62.43 31.05
N ILE A 307 67.33 -61.43 31.94
CA ILE A 307 68.41 -61.02 32.84
C ILE A 307 68.78 -62.18 33.79
N ALA A 308 67.81 -62.85 34.39
CA ALA A 308 68.05 -63.98 35.28
C ALA A 308 68.81 -65.11 34.56
N LYS A 309 68.38 -65.46 33.34
CA LYS A 309 69.07 -66.45 32.48
C LYS A 309 70.51 -66.04 32.14
N ARG A 310 70.75 -64.76 31.84
CA ARG A 310 72.11 -64.25 31.58
C ARG A 310 72.97 -64.29 32.84
N ARG A 311 72.42 -63.93 34.00
CA ARG A 311 73.14 -64.02 35.29
C ARG A 311 73.55 -65.46 35.61
N THR A 312 72.68 -66.45 35.37
CA THR A 312 73.05 -67.85 35.54
C THR A 312 74.14 -68.29 34.56
N LEU A 313 74.08 -67.84 33.29
CA LEU A 313 75.13 -68.12 32.31
C LEU A 313 76.48 -67.55 32.74
N ILE A 314 76.52 -66.28 33.16
CA ILE A 314 77.74 -65.63 33.66
C ILE A 314 78.33 -66.44 34.82
N ARG A 315 77.51 -66.83 35.80
CA ARG A 315 77.97 -67.63 36.94
C ARG A 315 78.55 -68.99 36.52
N MET A 316 77.96 -69.64 35.52
CA MET A 316 78.51 -70.89 34.98
C MET A 316 79.87 -70.67 34.31
N LEU A 317 80.01 -69.60 33.51
CA LEU A 317 81.26 -69.26 32.84
C LEU A 317 82.38 -68.83 33.82
N GLU A 318 82.02 -68.12 34.90
CA GLU A 318 82.94 -67.77 35.99
C GLU A 318 83.39 -69.00 36.79
N GLY A 319 82.49 -69.97 37.01
CA GLY A 319 82.81 -71.24 37.66
C GLY A 319 83.76 -72.12 36.86
N THR A 320 83.72 -72.06 35.53
CA THR A 320 84.66 -72.77 34.64
C THR A 320 86.02 -72.09 34.49
N GLY A 321 86.23 -70.89 35.05
CA GLY A 321 87.51 -70.16 34.98
C GLY A 321 88.45 -70.38 36.18
N ASN A 322 88.06 -71.19 37.16
CA ASN A 322 88.82 -71.44 38.40
C ASN A 322 89.39 -72.87 38.49
N ASP A 323 89.32 -73.67 37.43
CA ASP A 323 89.84 -75.04 37.37
C ASP A 323 91.05 -75.20 36.40
N GLU A 324 91.95 -74.22 36.34
CA GLU A 324 93.30 -74.38 35.74
C GLU A 324 94.41 -74.16 36.78
#